data_AF-A0ABD5VW70-F1
#
_entry.id   AF-A0ABD5VW70-F1
#
_cell.length_a   1.000
_cell.length_b   1.000
_cell.length_c   1.000
_cell.angle_alpha   90.00
_cell.angle_beta   90.00
_cell.angle_gamma   90.00
#
_symmetry.space_group_name_H-M   'P 1'
#
loop_
_entity.id
_entity.type
_entity.pdbx_description
1 polymer ?
#
loop_
_entity_poly.entity_id
_entity_poly.type
_entity_poly.pdbx_seq_one_letter_code
_entity_poly.pdbx_strand_id
1 'polypeptide(L)'
;MTSPKDWIREHRIAAFFLLTYAITWTIDLAVLASGMEPSWTRWIFAGFLSALGPVFAAAIVLRASGDSLREWALQAVRWRVHPKWYVAALGIPATIALGSGVVGAYFGSPVDFGNFSPDLITLGIGVVLATLLGGGQEELGWRGFAQPELQARYGALRAAVVIGVLWGGWHLPCSSTRPPRTPSGRSPPRPPTSSASPASRCCWPGSTTAPAGACCSRC
;
A
#
# COMPACT_ATOMS: atom_id res chain seq x y z
N MET A 1 -31.85 24.67 11.68
CA MET A 1 -30.85 23.83 10.97
C MET A 1 -29.57 23.89 11.78
N THR A 2 -29.12 22.77 12.35
CA THR A 2 -27.79 22.70 12.99
C THR A 2 -26.73 23.00 11.94
N SER A 3 -25.80 23.91 12.21
CA SER A 3 -24.69 24.20 11.30
C SER A 3 -23.88 22.92 11.06
N PRO A 4 -23.27 22.71 9.87
CA PRO A 4 -22.34 21.60 9.65
C PRO A 4 -21.26 21.52 10.74
N LYS A 5 -20.83 22.68 11.24
CA LYS A 5 -19.84 22.78 12.32
C LYS A 5 -20.37 22.28 13.66
N ASP A 6 -21.63 22.56 13.98
CA ASP A 6 -22.28 22.07 15.21
C ASP A 6 -22.45 20.55 15.18
N TRP A 7 -22.85 20.01 14.02
CA TRP A 7 -22.98 18.56 13.86
C TRP A 7 -21.64 17.83 14.04
N ILE A 8 -20.55 18.34 13.45
CA ILE A 8 -19.21 17.76 13.61
C ILE A 8 -18.79 17.75 15.08
N ARG A 9 -19.08 18.84 15.82
CA ARG A 9 -18.75 18.94 17.25
C ARG A 9 -19.50 17.90 18.09
N GLU A 10 -20.76 17.63 17.76
CA GLU A 10 -21.59 16.63 18.45
C GLU A 10 -21.22 15.19 18.03
N HIS A 11 -20.82 14.98 16.77
CA HIS A 11 -20.63 13.65 16.17
C HIS A 11 -19.18 13.41 15.71
N ARG A 12 -18.20 13.87 16.49
CA ARG A 12 -16.75 13.84 16.19
C ARG A 12 -16.25 12.53 15.57
N ILE A 13 -16.60 11.39 16.18
CA ILE A 13 -16.19 10.05 15.72
C ILE A 13 -16.79 9.74 14.34
N ALA A 14 -18.09 9.94 14.18
CA ALA A 14 -18.77 9.68 12.90
C ALA A 14 -18.26 10.63 11.80
N ALA A 15 -18.11 11.92 12.12
CA ALA A 15 -17.55 12.92 11.22
C ALA A 15 -16.15 12.51 10.73
N PHE A 16 -15.28 12.05 11.63
CA PHE A 16 -13.95 11.59 11.28
C PHE A 16 -13.97 10.41 10.30
N PHE A 17 -14.74 9.36 10.57
CA PHE A 17 -14.79 8.21 9.66
C PHE A 17 -15.41 8.57 8.31
N LEU A 18 -16.50 9.35 8.30
CA LEU A 18 -17.12 9.79 7.05
C LEU A 18 -16.19 10.65 6.19
N LEU A 19 -15.48 11.60 6.80
CA LEU A 19 -14.50 12.42 6.09
C LEU A 19 -13.31 11.59 5.59
N THR A 20 -12.82 10.65 6.42
CA THR A 20 -11.72 9.76 6.04
C THR A 20 -12.08 8.94 4.81
N TYR A 21 -13.25 8.29 4.83
CA TYR A 21 -13.73 7.52 3.68
C TYR A 21 -13.97 8.43 2.47
N ALA A 22 -14.61 9.58 2.65
CA ALA A 22 -14.88 10.49 1.54
C ALA A 22 -13.59 10.95 0.85
N ILE A 23 -12.55 11.32 1.61
CA ILE A 23 -11.27 11.78 1.06
C ILE A 23 -10.55 10.63 0.34
N THR A 24 -10.30 9.53 1.05
CA THR A 24 -9.53 8.39 0.53
C THR A 24 -10.23 7.75 -0.65
N TRP A 25 -11.52 7.41 -0.52
CA TRP A 25 -12.24 6.71 -1.58
C TRP A 25 -12.39 7.58 -2.81
N THR A 26 -12.53 8.90 -2.68
CA THR A 26 -12.56 9.78 -3.86
C THR A 26 -11.25 9.70 -4.64
N ILE A 27 -10.10 9.71 -3.95
CA ILE A 27 -8.78 9.60 -4.58
C ILE A 27 -8.61 8.22 -5.21
N ASP A 28 -8.88 7.15 -4.47
CA ASP A 28 -8.69 5.78 -4.94
C ASP A 28 -9.60 5.44 -6.11
N LEU A 29 -10.88 5.85 -6.05
CA LEU A 29 -11.83 5.62 -7.13
C LEU A 29 -11.48 6.46 -8.36
N ALA A 30 -10.96 7.68 -8.21
CA ALA A 30 -10.49 8.47 -9.34
C ALA A 30 -9.28 7.80 -10.01
N VAL A 31 -8.30 7.34 -9.23
CA VAL A 31 -7.14 6.59 -9.75
C VAL A 31 -7.61 5.30 -10.44
N LEU A 32 -8.54 4.56 -9.84
CA LEU A 32 -9.10 3.35 -10.44
C LEU A 32 -9.84 3.65 -11.75
N ALA A 33 -10.69 4.69 -11.77
CA ALA A 33 -11.45 5.10 -12.95
C ALA A 33 -10.56 5.59 -14.09
N SER A 34 -9.40 6.18 -13.78
CA SER A 34 -8.41 6.58 -14.79
C SER A 34 -7.71 5.40 -15.47
N GLY A 35 -7.87 4.17 -14.98
CA GLY A 35 -7.21 2.98 -15.56
C GLY A 35 -5.68 3.02 -15.44
N MET A 36 -5.15 3.73 -14.44
CA MET A 36 -3.71 3.95 -14.30
C MET A 36 -2.98 2.63 -14.03
N GLU A 37 -2.01 2.25 -14.86
CA GLU A 37 -1.20 1.06 -14.61
C GLU A 37 -0.28 1.22 -13.39
N PRO A 38 0.23 0.12 -12.79
CA PRO A 38 1.20 0.17 -11.71
C PRO A 38 2.39 1.06 -12.06
N SER A 39 2.53 2.17 -11.32
CA SER A 39 3.50 3.22 -11.59
C SER A 39 3.74 4.05 -10.33
N TRP A 40 4.84 4.80 -10.31
CA TRP A 40 5.12 5.77 -9.24
C TRP A 40 3.99 6.79 -9.09
N THR A 41 3.41 7.24 -10.20
CA THR A 41 2.25 8.14 -10.20
C THR A 41 1.07 7.50 -9.46
N ARG A 42 0.73 6.25 -9.77
CA ARG A 42 -0.34 5.51 -9.08
C ARG A 42 -0.06 5.39 -7.59
N TRP A 43 1.19 5.09 -7.21
CA TRP A 43 1.59 4.99 -5.80
C TRP A 43 1.49 6.33 -5.07
N ILE A 44 1.88 7.44 -5.69
CA ILE A 44 1.76 8.79 -5.07
C ILE A 44 0.29 9.10 -4.77
N PHE A 45 -0.63 8.84 -5.71
CA PHE A 45 -2.04 9.17 -5.51
C PHE A 45 -2.76 8.16 -4.62
N ALA A 46 -2.79 6.88 -4.99
CA ALA A 46 -3.57 5.85 -4.29
C ALA A 46 -2.85 5.25 -3.07
N GLY A 47 -1.51 5.35 -2.99
CA GLY A 47 -0.74 4.89 -1.84
C GLY A 47 -0.52 6.00 -0.83
N PHE A 48 0.18 7.06 -1.24
CA PHE A 48 0.61 8.11 -0.31
C PHE A 48 -0.47 9.15 -0.02
N LEU A 49 -1.03 9.81 -1.04
CA LEU A 49 -1.99 10.90 -0.87
C LEU A 49 -3.31 10.41 -0.30
N SER A 50 -3.79 9.26 -0.77
CA SER A 50 -4.99 8.61 -0.25
C SER A 50 -4.87 8.25 1.24
N ALA A 51 -3.69 7.78 1.67
CA ALA A 51 -3.37 7.48 3.06
C ALA A 51 -3.28 8.73 3.97
N LEU A 52 -3.25 9.95 3.43
CA LEU A 52 -3.36 11.17 4.24
C LEU A 52 -4.81 11.48 4.66
N GLY A 53 -5.81 10.76 4.11
CA GLY A 53 -7.22 10.93 4.42
C GLY A 53 -7.55 11.00 5.92
N PRO A 54 -7.11 10.03 6.75
CA PRO A 54 -7.32 10.05 8.19
C PRO A 54 -6.71 11.28 8.88
N VAL A 55 -5.53 11.74 8.45
CA VAL A 55 -4.88 12.93 9.01
C VAL A 55 -5.69 14.18 8.73
N PHE A 56 -6.10 14.37 7.47
CA PHE A 56 -6.91 15.53 7.10
C PHE A 56 -8.29 15.50 7.74
N ALA A 57 -8.93 14.33 7.83
CA ALA A 57 -10.20 14.16 8.52
C ALA A 57 -10.10 14.55 10.00
N ALA A 58 -9.08 14.07 10.72
CA ALA A 58 -8.84 14.45 12.11
C ALA A 58 -8.60 15.96 12.25
N ALA A 59 -7.78 16.55 11.39
CA ALA A 59 -7.51 17.98 11.42
C ALA A 59 -8.79 18.82 11.20
N ILE A 60 -9.66 18.42 10.26
CA ILE A 60 -10.94 19.09 10.00
C ILE A 60 -11.85 19.01 11.24
N VAL A 61 -11.99 17.82 11.84
CA VAL A 61 -12.86 17.61 13.00
C VAL A 61 -12.37 18.38 14.23
N LEU A 62 -11.07 18.34 14.51
CA LEU A 62 -10.46 19.08 15.62
C LEU A 62 -10.63 20.59 15.43
N ARG A 63 -10.34 21.10 14.23
CA ARG A 63 -10.50 22.52 13.89
C ARG A 63 -11.95 22.98 14.02
N ALA A 64 -12.90 22.17 13.56
CA ALA A 64 -14.33 22.44 13.67
C ALA A 64 -14.82 22.43 15.12
N SER A 65 -14.24 21.58 15.96
CA SER A 65 -14.59 21.45 17.37
C SER A 65 -13.90 22.46 18.30
N GLY A 66 -12.90 23.20 17.79
CA GLY A 66 -12.16 24.21 18.56
C GLY A 66 -10.94 23.68 19.29
N ASP A 67 -10.49 22.45 18.98
CA ASP A 67 -9.33 21.84 19.62
C ASP A 67 -8.00 22.31 19.04
N SER A 68 -6.92 22.11 19.81
CA SER A 68 -5.57 22.47 19.42
C SER A 68 -4.96 21.44 18.45
N LEU A 69 -4.82 21.83 17.18
CA LEU A 69 -4.09 21.04 16.17
C LEU A 69 -2.61 20.86 16.54
N ARG A 70 -2.03 21.83 17.25
CA ARG A 70 -0.64 21.76 17.69
C ARG A 70 -0.43 20.64 18.70
N GLU A 71 -1.30 20.54 19.70
CA GLU A 71 -1.21 19.49 20.72
C GLU A 71 -1.42 18.10 20.12
N TRP A 72 -2.36 17.99 19.18
CA TRP A 72 -2.57 16.76 18.41
C TRP A 72 -1.33 16.38 17.58
N ALA A 73 -0.76 17.31 16.82
CA ALA A 73 0.43 17.04 15.99
C ALA A 73 1.66 16.68 16.84
N LEU A 74 1.83 17.30 18.02
CA LEU A 74 2.93 17.00 18.93
C LEU A 74 2.88 15.58 19.52
N GLN A 75 1.77 14.86 19.38
CA GLN A 75 1.72 13.44 19.74
C GLN A 75 2.66 12.59 18.88
N ALA A 76 2.89 12.98 17.61
CA ALA A 76 3.75 12.26 16.66
C ALA A 76 5.21 12.15 17.13
N VAL A 77 5.68 13.16 17.89
CA VAL A 77 7.09 13.29 18.29
C VAL A 77 7.33 12.79 19.72
N ARG A 78 6.33 12.16 20.36
CA ARG A 78 6.47 11.56 21.68
C ARG A 78 7.16 10.21 21.58
N TRP A 79 8.48 10.22 21.57
CA TRP A 79 9.28 8.99 21.53
C TRP A 79 9.61 8.46 22.93
N ARG A 80 9.73 9.28 23.97
CA ARG A 80 10.13 8.83 25.31
C ARG A 80 9.02 8.07 26.04
N VAL A 81 8.85 6.79 25.72
CA VAL A 81 7.91 5.86 26.37
C VAL A 81 8.65 4.74 27.11
N HIS A 82 7.95 4.06 28.01
CA HIS A 82 8.55 2.97 28.80
C HIS A 82 9.12 1.85 27.90
N PRO A 83 10.33 1.31 28.17
CA PRO A 83 11.02 0.32 27.34
C PRO A 83 10.17 -0.89 26.91
N LYS A 84 9.28 -1.35 27.79
CA LYS A 84 8.33 -2.45 27.52
C LYS A 84 7.55 -2.28 26.20
N TRP A 85 7.24 -1.05 25.80
CA TRP A 85 6.47 -0.79 24.57
C TRP A 85 7.31 -0.96 23.32
N TYR A 86 8.62 -0.65 23.37
CA TYR A 86 9.54 -0.98 22.29
C TYR A 86 9.74 -2.48 22.16
N VAL A 87 9.87 -3.18 23.29
CA VAL A 87 9.94 -4.65 23.31
C VAL A 87 8.66 -5.25 22.72
N ALA A 88 7.48 -4.73 23.07
CA ALA A 88 6.22 -5.20 22.49
C ALA A 88 6.13 -4.87 20.98
N ALA A 89 6.52 -3.66 20.56
CA ALA A 89 6.46 -3.22 19.17
C ALA A 89 7.36 -4.05 18.24
N LEU A 90 8.51 -4.52 18.72
CA LEU A 90 9.41 -5.38 17.96
C LEU A 90 9.08 -6.87 18.15
N GLY A 91 8.76 -7.27 19.38
CA GLY A 91 8.55 -8.66 19.76
C GLY A 91 7.27 -9.26 19.21
N ILE A 92 6.17 -8.50 19.15
CA ILE A 92 4.89 -9.01 18.62
C ILE A 92 5.00 -9.35 17.12
N PRO A 93 5.45 -8.43 16.22
CA PRO A 93 5.63 -8.77 14.80
C PRO A 93 6.63 -9.90 14.59
N ALA A 94 7.74 -9.93 15.33
CA ALA A 94 8.73 -11.01 15.24
C ALA A 94 8.12 -12.36 15.62
N THR A 95 7.33 -12.41 16.69
CA THR A 95 6.64 -13.63 17.13
C THR A 95 5.62 -14.10 16.10
N ILE A 96 4.86 -13.17 15.50
CA ILE A 96 3.90 -13.49 14.44
C ILE A 96 4.63 -14.03 13.21
N ALA A 97 5.73 -13.41 12.78
CA ALA A 97 6.51 -13.83 11.63
C ALA A 97 7.11 -15.24 11.82
N LEU A 98 7.76 -15.47 12.97
CA LEU A 98 8.32 -16.78 13.32
C LEU A 98 7.23 -17.85 13.45
N GLY A 99 6.13 -17.54 14.13
CA GLY A 99 4.99 -18.44 14.28
C GLY A 99 4.37 -18.81 12.94
N SER A 100 4.22 -17.84 12.03
CA SER A 100 3.73 -18.07 10.66
C SER A 100 4.65 -19.00 9.88
N GLY A 101 5.98 -18.85 10.02
CA GLY A 101 6.96 -19.75 9.42
C GLY A 101 6.85 -21.18 9.94
N VAL A 102 6.68 -21.37 11.24
CA VAL A 102 6.49 -22.70 11.87
C VAL A 102 5.20 -23.36 11.37
N VAL A 103 4.09 -22.60 11.33
CA VAL A 103 2.82 -23.11 10.78
C VAL A 103 2.99 -23.48 9.30
N GLY A 104 3.64 -22.63 8.50
CA GLY A 104 3.94 -22.94 7.10
C GLY A 104 4.76 -24.23 6.94
N ALA A 105 5.80 -24.40 7.75
CA ALA A 105 6.63 -25.60 7.76
C ALA A 105 5.82 -26.86 8.07
N TYR A 106 4.91 -26.78 9.04
CA TYR A 106 4.00 -27.87 9.40
C TYR A 106 3.12 -28.29 8.23
N PHE A 107 2.69 -27.34 7.39
CA PHE A 107 1.94 -27.61 6.15
C PHE A 107 2.83 -27.90 4.93
N GLY A 108 4.13 -28.15 5.12
CA GLY A 108 5.06 -28.53 4.06
C GLY A 108 5.61 -27.36 3.23
N SER A 109 5.39 -26.12 3.67
CA SER A 109 6.01 -24.96 3.04
C SER A 109 7.51 -24.95 3.32
N PRO A 110 8.37 -24.75 2.31
CA PRO A 110 9.81 -24.66 2.53
C PRO A 110 10.13 -23.47 3.44
N VAL A 111 10.86 -23.73 4.52
CA VAL A 111 11.35 -22.68 5.42
C VAL A 111 12.69 -22.20 4.90
N ASP A 112 12.69 -20.99 4.35
CA ASP A 112 13.93 -20.32 3.98
C ASP A 112 14.46 -19.52 5.17
N PHE A 113 15.49 -20.05 5.81
CA PHE A 113 16.15 -19.41 6.94
C PHE A 113 16.88 -18.12 6.56
N GLY A 114 17.16 -17.89 5.28
CA GLY A 114 17.74 -16.65 4.77
C GLY A 114 16.87 -15.42 5.03
N ASN A 115 15.54 -15.59 5.08
CA ASN A 115 14.60 -14.51 5.40
C ASN A 115 14.68 -14.04 6.86
N PHE A 116 15.34 -14.78 7.76
CA PHE A 116 15.55 -14.40 9.16
C PHE A 116 16.91 -13.73 9.41
N SER A 117 17.70 -13.48 8.36
CA SER A 117 19.00 -12.81 8.43
C SER A 117 18.96 -11.45 7.72
N PRO A 118 18.08 -10.50 8.14
CA PRO A 118 17.95 -9.23 7.44
C PRO A 118 19.23 -8.40 7.59
N ASP A 119 19.67 -7.81 6.48
CA ASP A 119 20.67 -6.75 6.52
C ASP A 119 20.14 -5.57 7.34
N LEU A 120 20.86 -5.21 8.41
CA LEU A 120 20.40 -4.20 9.37
C LEU A 120 20.27 -2.81 8.75
N ILE A 121 21.08 -2.50 7.73
CA ILE A 121 21.01 -1.23 7.00
C ILE A 121 19.70 -1.18 6.20
N THR A 122 19.41 -2.22 5.44
CA THR A 122 18.17 -2.35 4.67
C THR A 122 16.94 -2.33 5.58
N LEU A 123 16.99 -3.03 6.72
CA LEU A 123 15.92 -3.02 7.72
C LEU A 123 15.70 -1.60 8.28
N GLY A 124 16.78 -0.91 8.65
CA GLY A 124 16.72 0.46 9.16
C GLY A 124 16.10 1.44 8.15
N ILE A 125 16.56 1.39 6.89
CA ILE A 125 16.01 2.20 5.80
C ILE A 125 14.53 1.86 5.57
N GLY A 126 14.20 0.57 5.52
CA GLY A 126 12.84 0.10 5.31
C GLY A 126 11.87 0.58 6.39
N VAL A 127 12.26 0.51 7.66
CA VAL A 127 11.45 1.01 8.79
C VAL A 127 11.22 2.53 8.67
N VAL A 128 12.26 3.29 8.35
CA VAL A 128 12.14 4.75 8.19
C VAL A 128 11.20 5.09 7.03
N LEU A 129 11.40 4.49 5.86
CA LEU A 129 10.56 4.73 4.69
C LEU A 129 9.11 4.27 4.92
N ALA A 130 8.89 3.11 5.55
CA ALA A 130 7.56 2.63 5.89
C ALA A 130 6.84 3.58 6.87
N THR A 131 7.58 4.10 7.86
CA THR A 131 7.02 5.04 8.85
C THR A 131 6.68 6.39 8.21
N LEU A 132 7.49 6.89 7.28
CA LEU A 132 7.28 8.21 6.69
C LEU A 132 6.33 8.21 5.48
N LEU A 133 6.35 7.13 4.69
CA LEU A 133 5.72 7.07 3.38
C LEU A 133 4.76 5.88 3.20
N GLY A 134 4.88 4.84 4.02
CA GLY A 134 4.20 3.56 3.81
C GLY A 134 3.00 3.29 4.71
N GLY A 135 2.70 4.16 5.68
CA GLY A 135 1.55 3.99 6.58
C GLY A 135 1.64 4.77 7.89
N GLY A 136 2.84 5.13 8.35
CA GLY A 136 2.97 5.92 9.58
C GLY A 136 2.35 7.31 9.50
N GLN A 137 2.15 7.84 8.28
CA GLN A 137 1.37 9.06 8.07
C GLN A 137 -0.08 8.91 8.53
N GLU A 138 -0.69 7.74 8.39
CA GLU A 138 -2.10 7.48 8.75
C GLU A 138 -2.32 7.49 10.27
N GLU A 139 -1.29 7.09 11.03
CA GLU A 139 -1.37 6.81 12.46
C GLU A 139 -1.78 8.03 13.29
N LEU A 140 -1.51 9.26 12.83
CA LEU A 140 -1.99 10.47 13.52
C LEU A 140 -3.51 10.61 13.51
N GLY A 141 -4.18 10.15 12.45
CA GLY A 141 -5.64 10.05 12.41
C GLY A 141 -6.13 8.91 13.31
N TRP A 142 -5.55 7.71 13.16
CA TRP A 142 -6.01 6.53 13.89
C TRP A 142 -5.70 6.56 15.39
N ARG A 143 -4.43 6.75 15.76
CA ARG A 143 -3.96 6.75 17.16
C ARG A 143 -4.04 8.11 17.82
N GLY A 144 -3.86 9.18 17.05
CA GLY A 144 -3.90 10.55 17.58
C GLY A 144 -5.31 11.10 17.78
N PHE A 145 -6.32 10.58 17.06
CA PHE A 145 -7.70 11.04 17.16
C PHE A 145 -8.71 9.90 17.43
N ALA A 146 -8.83 8.92 16.54
CA ALA A 146 -9.93 7.95 16.61
C ALA A 146 -9.85 7.04 17.85
N GLN A 147 -8.63 6.57 18.17
CA GLN A 147 -8.38 5.70 19.32
C GLN A 147 -8.73 6.35 20.66
N PRO A 148 -8.19 7.52 21.04
CA PRO A 148 -8.51 8.12 22.33
C PRO A 148 -10.01 8.46 22.45
N GLU A 149 -10.65 8.95 21.40
CA GLU A 149 -12.09 9.26 21.38
C GLU A 149 -12.96 8.00 21.58
N LEU A 150 -12.63 6.89 20.91
CA LEU A 150 -13.35 5.63 21.08
C LEU A 150 -13.05 4.97 22.42
N GLN A 151 -11.81 5.04 22.90
CA GLN A 151 -11.42 4.47 24.19
C GLN A 151 -12.11 5.17 25.35
N ALA A 152 -12.24 6.50 25.29
CA ALA A 152 -12.96 7.27 26.30
C ALA A 152 -14.43 6.85 26.44
N ARG A 153 -15.06 6.36 25.35
CA ARG A 153 -16.49 5.99 25.34
C ARG A 153 -16.74 4.49 25.54
N TYR A 154 -15.88 3.63 25.03
CA TYR A 154 -16.14 2.19 24.92
C TYR A 154 -15.06 1.30 25.55
N GLY A 155 -13.95 1.87 26.01
CA GLY A 155 -12.80 1.13 26.54
C GLY A 155 -11.88 0.56 25.46
N ALA A 156 -10.73 0.02 25.89
CA ALA A 156 -9.62 -0.35 25.01
C ALA A 156 -9.97 -1.41 23.95
N LEU A 157 -10.59 -2.52 24.37
CA LEU A 157 -10.88 -3.65 23.48
C LEU A 157 -11.93 -3.27 22.42
N ARG A 158 -13.05 -2.67 22.83
CA ARG A 158 -14.11 -2.28 21.91
C ARG A 158 -13.63 -1.22 20.93
N ALA A 159 -12.85 -0.24 21.39
CA ALA A 159 -12.22 0.75 20.51
C ALA A 159 -11.31 0.08 19.47
N ALA A 160 -10.47 -0.88 19.87
CA ALA A 160 -9.60 -1.60 18.95
C ALA A 160 -10.38 -2.39 17.90
N VAL A 161 -11.45 -3.09 18.30
CA VAL A 161 -12.31 -3.84 17.36
C VAL A 161 -13.01 -2.90 16.38
N VAL A 162 -13.60 -1.81 16.86
CA VAL A 162 -14.27 -0.82 15.99
C VAL A 162 -13.29 -0.22 14.98
N ILE A 163 -12.10 0.19 15.44
CA ILE A 163 -11.06 0.70 14.54
C ILE A 163 -10.65 -0.38 13.54
N GLY A 164 -10.43 -1.63 13.96
CA GLY A 164 -10.04 -2.71 13.07
C GLY A 164 -11.04 -2.96 11.94
N VAL A 165 -12.34 -2.97 12.25
CA VAL A 165 -13.41 -3.17 11.24
C VAL A 165 -13.48 -1.99 10.26
N LEU A 166 -13.48 -0.76 10.78
CA LEU A 166 -13.59 0.44 9.93
C LEU A 166 -12.30 0.68 9.13
N TRP A 167 -11.14 0.39 9.70
CA TRP A 167 -9.88 0.44 8.96
C TRP A 167 -9.82 -0.63 7.86
N GLY A 168 -10.30 -1.86 8.13
CA GLY A 168 -10.42 -2.89 7.10
C GLY A 168 -11.35 -2.48 5.95
N GLY A 169 -12.49 -1.85 6.27
CA GLY A 169 -13.41 -1.31 5.26
C GLY A 169 -12.83 -0.13 4.47
N TRP A 170 -11.95 0.66 5.07
CA TRP A 170 -11.30 1.79 4.41
C TRP A 170 -10.45 1.37 3.20
N HIS A 171 -9.84 0.18 3.23
CA HIS A 171 -9.00 -0.39 2.16
C HIS A 171 -9.76 -0.98 0.95
N LEU A 172 -11.10 -0.99 0.97
CA LEU A 172 -11.89 -1.68 -0.06
C LEU A 172 -11.60 -1.23 -1.51
N PRO A 173 -11.49 0.07 -1.85
CA PRO A 173 -11.22 0.49 -3.23
C PRO A 173 -9.88 -0.02 -3.76
N CYS A 174 -8.84 0.02 -2.93
CA CYS A 174 -7.50 -0.46 -3.28
C CYS A 174 -7.50 -1.96 -3.58
N SER A 175 -8.23 -2.75 -2.78
CA SER A 175 -8.33 -4.21 -2.94
C SER A 175 -9.04 -4.68 -4.21
N SER A 176 -9.83 -3.81 -4.87
CA SER A 176 -10.57 -4.15 -6.09
C SER A 176 -9.73 -4.04 -7.38
N THR A 177 -8.43 -3.80 -7.27
CA THR A 177 -7.51 -3.81 -8.41
C THR A 177 -7.40 -5.21 -9.00
N ARG A 178 -8.05 -5.43 -10.14
CA ARG A 178 -7.88 -6.68 -10.91
C ARG A 178 -6.44 -6.77 -11.40
N PRO A 179 -5.78 -7.94 -11.31
CA PRO A 179 -4.51 -8.12 -12.00
C PRO A 179 -4.70 -7.86 -13.51
N PRO A 180 -3.69 -7.32 -14.19
CA PRO A 180 -3.75 -7.12 -15.64
C PRO A 180 -4.17 -8.44 -16.29
N ARG A 181 -5.18 -8.38 -17.15
CA ARG A 181 -5.55 -9.53 -17.99
C ARG A 181 -4.31 -9.85 -18.82
N THR A 182 -3.58 -10.90 -18.46
CA THR A 182 -2.64 -11.51 -19.37
C THR A 182 -3.41 -11.76 -20.67
N PRO A 183 -2.98 -11.21 -21.83
CA PRO A 183 -3.54 -11.64 -23.09
C PRO A 183 -3.31 -13.14 -23.12
N SER A 184 -4.40 -13.91 -23.10
CA SER A 184 -4.33 -15.35 -23.29
C SER A 184 -3.48 -15.57 -24.52
N GLY A 185 -2.29 -16.15 -24.32
CA GLY A 185 -1.32 -16.34 -25.39
C GLY A 185 -2.04 -17.00 -26.56
N ARG A 186 -2.10 -16.30 -27.70
CA ARG A 186 -2.22 -17.03 -28.95
C ARG A 186 -0.97 -17.89 -28.98
N SER A 187 -1.16 -19.20 -28.84
CA SER A 187 -0.11 -20.16 -29.13
C SER A 187 0.50 -19.76 -30.47
N PRO A 188 1.83 -19.62 -30.59
CA PRO A 188 2.43 -19.39 -31.89
C PRO A 188 1.97 -20.52 -32.82
N PRO A 189 1.61 -20.22 -34.09
CA PRO A 189 1.20 -21.25 -35.02
C PRO A 189 2.31 -22.30 -35.10
N ARG A 190 1.93 -23.59 -35.01
CA ARG A 190 2.87 -24.69 -35.19
C ARG A 190 3.59 -24.48 -36.53
N PRO A 191 4.92 -24.61 -36.59
CA PRO A 191 5.61 -24.58 -37.88
C PRO A 191 5.05 -25.70 -38.76
N PRO A 192 4.86 -25.47 -40.07
CA PRO A 192 4.42 -26.50 -40.97
C PRO A 192 5.43 -27.65 -40.92
N THR A 193 4.93 -28.87 -40.74
CA THR A 193 5.73 -30.09 -40.90
C THR A 193 6.13 -30.22 -42.36
N SER A 194 7.22 -29.57 -42.76
CA SER A 194 7.83 -29.80 -44.07
C SER A 194 8.81 -30.97 -43.94
N SER A 195 8.40 -32.12 -44.46
CA SER A 195 9.32 -33.16 -44.89
C SER A 195 10.17 -32.62 -46.05
N ALA A 196 11.37 -32.13 -45.77
CA ALA A 196 12.37 -31.87 -46.81
C ALA A 196 13.79 -31.79 -46.22
N SER A 197 14.71 -32.48 -46.90
CA SER A 197 16.14 -32.71 -46.61
C SER A 197 17.05 -31.46 -46.50
N PRO A 198 18.30 -31.61 -46.01
CA PRO A 198 19.21 -30.50 -45.72
C PRO A 198 20.08 -30.10 -46.93
N ALA A 199 19.94 -28.85 -47.39
CA ALA A 199 20.86 -28.09 -48.25
C ALA A 199 20.16 -26.73 -48.48
N SER A 200 20.74 -25.54 -48.49
CA SER A 200 22.10 -25.07 -48.72
C SER A 200 22.11 -23.54 -48.53
N ARG A 201 23.19 -23.01 -47.91
CA ARG A 201 23.93 -21.76 -48.21
C ARG A 201 23.13 -20.51 -48.65
N CYS A 202 23.23 -19.37 -47.96
CA CYS A 202 24.15 -18.23 -48.24
C CYS A 202 23.49 -16.96 -47.61
N CYS A 203 24.11 -15.87 -47.16
CA CYS A 203 25.49 -15.35 -47.14
C CYS A 203 25.59 -14.28 -46.01
N TRP A 204 26.66 -14.31 -45.22
CA TRP A 204 27.37 -13.12 -44.68
C TRP A 204 28.21 -12.51 -45.85
N PRO A 205 28.88 -11.34 -45.84
CA PRO A 205 29.21 -10.39 -44.77
C PRO A 205 29.26 -8.90 -45.24
N GLY A 206 29.92 -8.03 -44.47
CA GLY A 206 30.45 -6.75 -44.94
C GLY A 206 31.40 -6.89 -46.14
N SER A 207 30.89 -6.58 -47.33
CA SER A 207 31.65 -6.38 -48.56
C SER A 207 31.60 -4.91 -48.97
N THR A 208 32.77 -4.30 -49.11
CA THR A 208 33.06 -2.86 -49.26
C THR A 208 32.70 -2.25 -50.63
N THR A 209 31.74 -2.82 -51.35
CA THR A 209 31.26 -2.30 -52.65
C THR A 209 29.77 -2.61 -52.81
N ALA A 210 28.91 -1.73 -52.31
CA ALA A 210 27.47 -1.79 -52.54
C ALA A 210 26.99 -0.45 -53.11
N PRO A 211 26.28 -0.43 -54.27
CA PRO A 211 25.45 0.72 -54.63
C PRO A 211 24.26 0.76 -53.66
N ALA A 212 23.94 1.96 -53.16
CA ALA A 212 22.85 2.19 -52.22
C ALA A 212 21.52 1.67 -52.76
N GLY A 213 20.85 0.75 -52.05
CA GLY A 213 19.46 0.40 -52.38
C GLY A 213 18.94 -1.01 -52.11
N ALA A 214 19.68 -1.93 -51.47
CA ALA A 214 19.17 -3.29 -51.24
C ALA A 214 19.33 -3.76 -49.79
N CYS A 215 18.80 -2.97 -48.85
CA CYS A 215 18.48 -3.44 -47.51
C CYS A 215 16.98 -3.20 -47.30
N CYS A 216 16.15 -4.08 -47.88
CA CYS A 216 14.73 -4.15 -47.56
C CYS A 216 14.15 -5.47 -48.06
N SER A 217 13.43 -6.15 -47.15
CA SER A 217 12.49 -7.25 -47.35
C SER A 217 12.97 -8.66 -46.98
N ARG A 218 12.65 -9.01 -45.72
CA ARG A 218 12.21 -10.32 -45.22
C ARG A 218 13.14 -11.53 -45.43
N CYS A 219 13.72 -11.99 -44.32
CA CYS A 219 13.75 -13.41 -43.95
C CYS A 219 13.22 -13.50 -42.51
#